data_AF-A0A952IIU7-F1
#
_entry.id   AF-A0A952IIU7-F1
#
_cell.length_a   1.000
_cell.length_b   1.000
_cell.length_c   1.000
_cell.angle_alpha   90.00
_cell.angle_beta   90.00
_cell.angle_gamma   90.00
#
_symmetry.space_group_name_H-M   'P 1'
#
loop_
_entity.id
_entity.type
_entity.pdbx_description
1 polymer ?
#
loop_
_entity_poly.entity_id
_entity_poly.type
_entity_poly.pdbx_seq_one_letter_code
_entity_poly.pdbx_strand_id
1 'polypeptide(L)'
;MAQIAAIGEVVVELAPQGIEESIGREILSLGFAGDTFNTSVYLSRTGTETDYVTLLGDDPYSQQILKLAEREDIGTKMTTTMAGRLPGMYLIRNSTDGEREFCYWRKEARARELFTDKALTKTLYPKHLRFRPHEHAPKCPWRCCSALNS
;
A
#
# COMPACT_ATOMS: atom_id res chain seq x y z
N MET A 1 -23.79 -2.90 1.34
CA MET A 1 -22.54 -3.20 2.07
C MET A 1 -21.73 -1.93 2.20
N ALA A 2 -20.83 -1.86 3.19
CA ALA A 2 -19.88 -0.75 3.28
C ALA A 2 -18.79 -0.96 2.23
N GLN A 3 -18.38 0.13 1.57
CA GLN A 3 -17.20 0.16 0.70
C GLN A 3 -16.06 0.80 1.50
N ILE A 4 -14.89 0.16 1.52
CA ILE A 4 -13.72 0.64 2.25
C ILE A 4 -12.62 0.99 1.26
N ALA A 5 -12.09 2.20 1.36
CA ALA A 5 -10.86 2.58 0.68
C ALA A 5 -9.74 2.68 1.71
N ALA A 6 -8.69 1.88 1.56
CA ALA A 6 -7.47 2.06 2.34
C ALA A 6 -6.42 2.81 1.50
N ILE A 7 -5.61 3.61 2.17
CA ILE A 7 -4.59 4.43 1.52
C ILE A 7 -3.23 4.15 2.15
N GLY A 8 -2.19 4.11 1.33
CA GLY A 8 -0.84 4.04 1.84
C GLY A 8 0.15 3.48 0.85
N GLU A 9 1.18 2.86 1.43
CA GLU A 9 2.34 2.37 0.70
C GLU A 9 2.31 0.85 0.62
N VAL A 10 2.62 0.34 -0.57
CA VAL A 10 3.01 -1.04 -0.79
C VAL A 10 4.48 -1.05 -1.17
N VAL A 11 5.25 -1.92 -0.53
CA VAL A 11 6.69 -2.05 -0.70
C VAL A 11 7.07 -3.45 -1.13
N VAL A 12 8.20 -3.56 -1.81
CA VAL A 12 8.85 -4.86 -2.06
C VAL A 12 9.45 -5.35 -0.73
N GLU A 13 9.15 -6.59 -0.40
CA GLU A 13 9.78 -7.30 0.72
C GLU A 13 10.76 -8.33 0.15
N LEU A 14 11.99 -8.33 0.66
CA LEU A 14 12.95 -9.41 0.43
C LEU A 14 13.19 -10.13 1.76
N ALA A 15 12.87 -11.42 1.80
CA ALA A 15 13.03 -12.24 3.00
C ALA A 15 14.00 -13.41 2.73
N PRO A 16 14.86 -13.80 3.69
CA PRO A 16 15.76 -14.94 3.52
C PRO A 16 14.97 -16.25 3.35
N GLN A 17 15.28 -17.00 2.30
CA GLN A 17 14.69 -18.31 2.02
C GLN A 17 15.67 -19.47 2.28
N GLY A 18 16.99 -19.20 2.18
CA GLY A 18 18.04 -20.19 2.41
C GLY A 18 19.35 -19.80 1.75
N ILE A 19 20.32 -20.71 1.74
CA ILE A 19 21.61 -20.54 1.08
C ILE A 19 21.75 -21.60 0.00
N GLU A 20 22.11 -21.19 -1.22
CA GLU A 20 22.53 -22.09 -2.27
C GLU A 20 23.99 -22.50 -2.05
N GLU A 21 24.18 -23.62 -1.34
CA GLU A 21 25.50 -24.07 -0.85
C GLU A 21 26.53 -24.30 -1.97
N SER A 22 26.10 -24.68 -3.17
CA SER A 22 26.98 -24.94 -4.32
C SER A 22 27.76 -23.70 -4.77
N ILE A 23 27.22 -22.50 -4.54
CA ILE A 23 27.79 -21.22 -4.97
C ILE A 23 27.92 -20.21 -3.83
N GLY A 24 27.53 -20.57 -2.61
CA GLY A 24 27.62 -19.75 -1.41
C GLY A 24 26.79 -18.46 -1.47
N ARG A 25 25.62 -18.48 -2.12
CA ARG A 25 24.75 -17.30 -2.26
C ARG A 25 23.49 -17.42 -1.41
N GLU A 26 23.11 -16.32 -0.77
CA GLU A 26 21.82 -16.21 -0.08
C GLU A 26 20.69 -16.06 -1.10
N ILE A 27 19.64 -16.86 -0.93
CA ILE A 27 18.42 -16.80 -1.73
C ILE A 27 17.39 -16.01 -0.95
N LEU A 28 16.86 -14.97 -1.58
CA LEU A 28 15.83 -14.11 -1.03
C LEU A 28 14.50 -14.38 -1.74
N SER A 29 13.46 -14.65 -0.99
CA SER A 29 12.09 -14.66 -1.50
C SER A 29 11.62 -13.23 -1.69
N LEU A 30 11.10 -12.93 -2.88
CA LEU A 30 10.48 -11.64 -3.18
C LEU A 30 8.98 -11.69 -2.87
N GLY A 31 8.52 -10.72 -2.09
CA GLY A 31 7.12 -10.50 -1.76
C GLY A 31 6.76 -9.02 -1.79
N PHE A 32 5.53 -8.72 -1.36
CA PHE A 32 5.03 -7.36 -1.22
C PHE A 32 4.36 -7.21 0.13
N ALA A 33 4.57 -6.06 0.76
CA ALA A 33 4.07 -5.77 2.09
C ALA A 33 3.62 -4.33 2.22
N GLY A 34 2.90 -4.04 3.30
CA GLY A 34 2.42 -2.71 3.65
C GLY A 34 1.22 -2.84 4.55
N ASP A 35 1.24 -2.21 5.73
CA ASP A 35 0.22 -2.44 6.76
C ASP A 35 -1.21 -2.20 6.23
N THR A 36 -1.39 -1.11 5.47
CA THR A 36 -2.70 -0.78 4.90
C THR A 36 -3.06 -1.69 3.73
N PHE A 37 -2.07 -2.16 2.95
CA PHE A 37 -2.30 -3.11 1.85
C PHE A 37 -2.69 -4.49 2.39
N ASN A 38 -1.94 -5.00 3.36
CA ASN A 38 -2.23 -6.25 4.05
C ASN A 38 -3.62 -6.18 4.72
N THR A 39 -3.97 -5.05 5.34
CA THR A 39 -5.31 -4.82 5.88
C THR A 39 -6.38 -4.91 4.78
N SER A 40 -6.16 -4.29 3.61
CA SER A 40 -7.07 -4.40 2.46
C SER A 40 -7.23 -5.83 1.96
N VAL A 41 -6.16 -6.63 1.94
CA VAL A 41 -6.23 -8.06 1.60
C VAL A 41 -7.15 -8.80 2.56
N TYR A 42 -6.99 -8.60 3.87
CA TYR A 42 -7.87 -9.25 4.85
C TYR A 42 -9.32 -8.78 4.75
N LEU A 43 -9.56 -7.49 4.53
CA LEU A 43 -10.91 -6.94 4.33
C LEU A 43 -11.58 -7.55 3.09
N SER A 44 -10.88 -7.58 1.97
CA SER A 44 -11.40 -8.16 0.73
C SER A 44 -11.78 -9.63 0.90
N ARG A 45 -10.92 -10.42 1.56
CA ARG A 45 -11.19 -11.85 1.86
C ARG A 45 -12.41 -12.09 2.75
N THR A 46 -12.88 -11.09 3.50
CA THR A 46 -14.16 -11.16 4.24
C THR A 46 -15.40 -10.89 3.38
N GLY A 47 -15.22 -10.58 2.09
CA GLY A 47 -16.28 -10.16 1.17
C GLY A 47 -16.63 -8.67 1.25
N THR A 48 -15.77 -7.86 1.88
CA THR A 48 -15.96 -6.40 1.93
C THR A 48 -15.40 -5.76 0.66
N GLU A 49 -16.22 -4.99 -0.05
CA GLU A 49 -15.78 -4.22 -1.22
C GLU A 49 -14.66 -3.25 -0.80
N THR A 50 -13.44 -3.52 -1.28
CA THR A 50 -12.23 -2.86 -0.82
C THR A 50 -11.46 -2.27 -1.99
N ASP A 51 -11.20 -0.96 -1.96
CA ASP A 51 -10.31 -0.28 -2.89
C ASP A 51 -8.99 0.09 -2.19
N TYR A 52 -7.92 0.14 -2.96
CA TYR A 52 -6.63 0.61 -2.49
C TYR A 52 -6.20 1.87 -3.24
N VAL A 53 -5.77 2.87 -2.46
CA VAL A 53 -5.32 4.17 -2.94
C VAL A 53 -3.82 4.26 -2.73
N THR A 54 -3.06 4.29 -3.81
CA THR A 54 -1.60 4.37 -3.75
C THR A 54 -1.00 5.03 -4.98
N LEU A 55 0.30 5.33 -4.91
CA LEU A 55 1.09 5.83 -6.03
C LEU A 55 2.20 4.82 -6.32
N LEU A 56 2.21 4.29 -7.55
CA LEU A 56 3.16 3.30 -8.03
C LEU A 56 3.94 3.81 -9.25
N GLY A 57 5.01 3.09 -9.59
CA GLY A 57 5.81 3.32 -10.78
C GLY A 57 5.28 2.61 -12.04
N ASP A 58 5.95 2.84 -13.16
CA ASP A 58 5.78 2.12 -14.43
C ASP A 58 6.70 0.88 -14.54
N ASP A 59 7.23 0.41 -13.42
CA ASP A 59 8.20 -0.68 -13.34
C ASP A 59 7.56 -2.07 -13.14
N PRO A 60 8.32 -3.16 -13.37
CA PRO A 60 7.80 -4.52 -13.23
C PRO A 60 7.30 -4.90 -11.83
N TYR A 61 7.82 -4.31 -10.75
CA TYR A 61 7.38 -4.60 -9.39
C TYR A 61 6.07 -3.90 -9.08
N SER A 62 5.91 -2.66 -9.53
CA SER A 62 4.60 -1.96 -9.49
C SER A 62 3.52 -2.75 -10.23
N GLN A 63 3.83 -3.33 -11.40
CA GLN A 63 2.89 -4.18 -12.12
C GLN A 63 2.57 -5.48 -11.37
N GLN A 64 3.52 -6.06 -10.63
CA GLN A 64 3.27 -7.21 -9.78
C GLN A 64 2.39 -6.87 -8.57
N ILE A 65 2.56 -5.69 -7.97
CA ILE A 65 1.68 -5.19 -6.90
C ILE A 65 0.24 -5.06 -7.41
N LEU A 66 0.03 -4.49 -8.60
CA LEU A 66 -1.29 -4.37 -9.22
C LEU A 66 -1.93 -5.74 -9.48
N LYS A 67 -1.16 -6.71 -9.98
CA LYS A 67 -1.62 -8.10 -10.18
C LYS A 67 -1.96 -8.79 -8.86
N LEU A 68 -1.19 -8.54 -7.80
CA LEU A 68 -1.49 -9.06 -6.48
C LEU A 68 -2.81 -8.47 -5.95
N ALA A 69 -3.02 -7.16 -6.07
CA ALA A 69 -4.27 -6.52 -5.70
C ALA A 69 -5.47 -7.11 -6.45
N GLU A 70 -5.35 -7.29 -7.77
CA GLU A 70 -6.39 -7.93 -8.59
C GLU A 70 -6.71 -9.36 -8.14
N ARG A 71 -5.69 -10.17 -7.83
CA ARG A 71 -5.88 -11.54 -7.32
C ARG A 71 -6.58 -11.61 -5.97
N GLU A 72 -6.41 -10.58 -5.15
CA GLU A 72 -7.04 -10.45 -3.84
C GLU A 72 -8.38 -9.69 -3.91
N ASP A 73 -8.94 -9.46 -5.09
CA ASP A 73 -10.20 -8.74 -5.33
C ASP A 73 -10.20 -7.30 -4.75
N ILE A 74 -9.03 -6.65 -4.77
CA ILE A 74 -8.86 -5.26 -4.32
C ILE A 74 -8.96 -4.33 -5.54
N GLY A 75 -9.86 -3.36 -5.46
CA GLY A 75 -10.03 -2.33 -6.49
C GLY A 75 -8.82 -1.39 -6.57
N THR A 76 -8.32 -1.18 -7.79
CA THR A 76 -7.12 -0.35 -8.05
C THR A 76 -7.41 0.88 -8.90
N LYS A 77 -8.70 1.24 -9.09
CA LYS A 77 -9.12 2.39 -9.91
C LYS A 77 -8.58 3.74 -9.40
N MET A 78 -8.17 3.79 -8.13
CA MET A 78 -7.60 4.97 -7.48
C MET A 78 -6.08 4.90 -7.32
N THR A 79 -5.44 3.88 -7.90
CA THR A 79 -3.99 3.81 -7.98
C THR A 79 -3.50 4.70 -9.12
N THR A 80 -2.51 5.53 -8.85
CA THR A 80 -1.87 6.38 -9.87
C THR A 80 -0.50 5.83 -10.23
N THR A 81 -0.19 5.79 -11.53
CA THR A 81 1.13 5.41 -12.06
C THR A 81 1.95 6.66 -12.38
N MET A 82 3.21 6.69 -11.93
CA MET A 82 4.17 7.76 -12.21
C MET A 82 5.39 7.20 -12.93
N ALA A 83 5.73 7.76 -14.09
CA ALA A 83 6.84 7.28 -14.91
C ALA A 83 8.21 7.45 -14.21
N GLY A 84 9.08 6.45 -14.37
CA GLY A 84 10.46 6.46 -13.86
C GLY A 84 10.59 6.30 -12.35
N ARG A 85 9.57 5.73 -11.69
CA ARG A 85 9.55 5.51 -10.23
C ARG A 85 9.55 4.01 -9.91
N LEU A 86 9.96 3.68 -8.69
CA LEU A 86 9.96 2.34 -8.12
C LEU A 86 9.24 2.36 -6.77
N PRO A 87 8.62 1.24 -6.34
CA PRO A 87 8.16 1.09 -4.97
C PRO A 87 9.34 1.17 -3.99
N GLY A 88 9.05 1.52 -2.74
CA GLY A 88 10.00 1.30 -1.66
C GLY A 88 10.29 -0.18 -1.49
N MET A 89 11.39 -0.50 -0.82
CA MET A 89 11.68 -1.88 -0.44
C MET A 89 12.28 -1.99 0.95
N TYR A 90 12.16 -3.17 1.54
CA TYR A 90 12.99 -3.56 2.66
C TYR A 90 13.48 -4.99 2.53
N LEU A 91 14.62 -5.24 3.18
CA LEU A 91 15.23 -6.55 3.33
C LEU A 91 15.10 -6.97 4.79
N ILE A 92 14.65 -8.20 5.02
CA ILE A 92 14.69 -8.87 6.32
C ILE A 92 16.04 -9.56 6.44
N ARG A 93 16.70 -9.40 7.58
CA ARG A 93 17.86 -10.20 7.98
C ARG A 93 17.54 -10.89 9.29
N ASN A 94 17.88 -12.16 9.41
CA ASN A 94 17.80 -12.86 10.68
C ASN A 94 19.15 -12.71 11.38
N SER A 95 19.13 -12.08 12.55
CA SER A 95 20.27 -12.01 13.44
C SER A 95 20.62 -13.42 13.96
N THR A 96 21.85 -13.59 14.44
CA THR A 96 22.32 -14.85 15.03
C THR A 96 21.55 -15.26 16.30
N ASP A 97 20.87 -14.31 16.95
CA ASP A 97 19.97 -14.56 18.08
C ASP A 97 18.52 -14.91 17.67
N GLY A 98 18.22 -14.91 16.36
CA GLY A 98 16.91 -15.19 15.81
C GLY A 98 16.00 -13.97 15.66
N GLU A 99 16.44 -12.77 16.06
CA GLU A 99 15.69 -11.54 15.85
C GLU A 99 15.67 -11.12 14.38
N ARG A 100 14.60 -10.44 13.98
CA ARG A 100 14.44 -9.91 12.62
C ARG A 100 14.90 -8.46 12.56
N GLU A 101 15.95 -8.22 11.80
CA GLU A 101 16.42 -6.89 11.43
C GLU A 101 15.83 -6.47 10.09
N PHE A 102 15.51 -5.18 9.95
CA PHE A 102 14.93 -4.63 8.73
C PHE A 102 15.82 -3.53 8.16
N CYS A 103 16.22 -3.69 6.90
CA CYS A 103 16.95 -2.68 6.15
C CYS A 103 16.00 -2.00 5.16
N TYR A 104 15.76 -0.70 5.32
CA TYR A 104 14.75 0.03 4.55
C TYR A 104 15.37 0.94 3.47
N TRP A 105 14.90 0.81 2.23
CA TRP A 105 15.10 1.78 1.15
C TRP A 105 13.78 2.47 0.85
N ARG A 106 13.25 3.13 1.88
CA ARG A 106 11.91 3.74 1.87
C ARG A 106 11.91 5.22 1.46
N LYS A 107 13.07 5.88 1.38
CA LYS A 107 13.17 7.25 0.83
C LYS A 107 12.69 7.33 -0.62
N GLU A 108 12.77 6.22 -1.35
CA GLU A 108 12.30 6.14 -2.73
C GLU A 108 10.80 5.82 -2.84
N ALA A 109 10.11 5.53 -1.74
CA ALA A 109 8.71 5.13 -1.76
C ALA A 109 7.76 6.33 -1.94
N ARG A 110 6.90 6.25 -2.96
CA ARG A 110 6.16 7.41 -3.48
C ARG A 110 4.74 7.57 -2.97
N ALA A 111 4.22 6.63 -2.19
CA ALA A 111 2.95 6.85 -1.48
C ALA A 111 2.97 8.14 -0.63
N ARG A 112 4.16 8.61 -0.22
CA ARG A 112 4.34 9.88 0.49
C ARG A 112 4.00 11.12 -0.34
N GLU A 113 4.02 11.01 -1.68
CA GLU A 113 3.75 12.09 -2.64
C GLU A 113 2.26 12.15 -3.08
N LEU A 114 1.40 11.24 -2.61
CA LEU A 114 -0.02 11.17 -2.97
C LEU A 114 -0.76 12.51 -2.85
N PHE A 115 -0.35 13.36 -1.89
CA PHE A 115 -1.00 14.63 -1.58
C PHE A 115 -0.13 15.86 -1.82
N THR A 116 1.03 15.69 -2.46
CA THR A 116 1.95 16.83 -2.70
C THR A 116 1.60 17.63 -3.95
N ASP A 117 0.83 17.04 -4.87
CA ASP A 117 0.34 17.71 -6.09
C ASP A 117 -1.19 17.84 -6.04
N LYS A 118 -1.70 19.06 -6.22
CA LYS A 118 -3.13 19.36 -6.27
C LYS A 118 -3.84 18.68 -7.46
N ALA A 119 -3.15 18.49 -8.58
CA ALA A 119 -3.70 17.80 -9.75
C ALA A 119 -3.88 16.30 -9.47
N LEU A 120 -2.85 15.64 -8.90
CA LEU A 120 -2.92 14.24 -8.45
C LEU A 120 -3.99 14.06 -7.37
N THR A 121 -4.06 14.98 -6.41
CA THR A 121 -5.09 14.94 -5.36
C THR A 121 -6.50 14.96 -5.97
N LYS A 122 -6.72 15.74 -7.03
CA LYS A 122 -8.03 15.83 -7.71
C LYS A 122 -8.42 14.54 -8.43
N THR A 123 -7.45 13.77 -8.94
CA THR A 123 -7.70 12.47 -9.57
C THR A 123 -8.04 11.39 -8.54
N LEU A 124 -7.54 11.52 -7.30
CA LEU A 124 -7.90 10.65 -6.17
C LEU A 124 -9.32 10.92 -5.61
N TYR A 125 -10.01 11.97 -6.06
CA TYR A 125 -11.42 12.23 -5.74
C TYR A 125 -12.32 11.79 -6.91
N PRO A 126 -12.54 10.47 -7.12
CA PRO A 126 -13.56 10.06 -8.05
C PRO A 126 -14.94 10.43 -7.48
N LYS A 127 -15.88 10.79 -8.38
CA LYS A 127 -17.30 11.05 -8.04
C LYS A 127 -18.01 9.86 -7.34
N HIS A 128 -17.33 8.70 -7.23
CA HIS A 128 -17.83 7.45 -6.69
C HIS A 128 -17.52 7.29 -5.19
N LEU A 129 -16.52 7.98 -4.64
CA LEU A 129 -16.36 8.11 -3.18
C LEU A 129 -17.43 9.05 -2.64
N ARG A 130 -18.66 8.55 -2.58
CA ARG A 130 -19.73 9.20 -1.83
C ARG A 130 -19.50 8.91 -0.36
N PHE A 131 -18.69 9.73 0.30
CA PHE A 131 -18.90 9.95 1.72
C PHE A 131 -20.35 10.39 1.88
N ARG A 132 -21.24 9.50 2.34
CA ARG A 132 -22.60 9.92 2.68
C ARG A 132 -22.44 11.04 3.71
N PRO A 133 -22.98 12.25 3.46
CA PRO A 133 -23.10 13.23 4.53
C PRO A 133 -23.86 12.54 5.66
N HIS A 134 -23.22 12.40 6.81
CA HIS A 134 -23.84 11.80 7.98
C HIS A 134 -24.86 12.81 8.53
N GLU A 135 -26.09 12.81 8.00
CA GLU A 135 -27.16 13.67 8.53
C GLU A 135 -27.53 13.28 9.98
N HIS A 136 -27.10 12.11 10.47
CA HIS A 136 -27.42 11.60 11.82
C HIS A 136 -26.26 10.82 12.48
N ALA A 137 -25.01 11.30 12.42
CA ALA A 137 -23.95 10.72 13.26
C ALA A 137 -24.09 11.19 14.72
N PRO A 138 -24.10 10.30 15.73
CA PRO A 138 -23.85 10.72 17.10
C PRO A 138 -22.48 11.40 17.18
N LYS A 139 -22.39 12.52 17.91
CA LYS A 139 -21.19 13.36 18.02
C LYS A 139 -19.93 12.49 18.22
N CYS A 140 -19.10 12.38 17.19
CA CYS A 140 -17.81 11.72 17.28
C CYS A 140 -16.93 12.50 18.27
N PRO A 141 -16.39 11.86 19.33
CA PRO A 141 -15.61 12.55 20.36
C PRO A 141 -14.19 12.94 19.89
N TRP A 142 -13.78 12.50 18.70
CA TRP A 142 -12.45 12.77 18.16
C TRP A 142 -12.49 13.95 17.18
N ARG A 143 -11.92 15.10 17.62
CA ARG A 143 -11.78 16.36 16.86
C ARG A 143 -10.81 16.25 15.67
N CYS A 144 -11.03 15.32 14.74
CA CYS A 144 -10.19 15.18 13.54
C CYS A 144 -10.77 15.87 12.29
N CYS A 145 -12.07 16.21 12.28
CA CYS A 145 -12.75 16.71 11.07
C CYS A 145 -12.88 18.24 10.94
N SER A 146 -12.29 19.06 11.81
CA SER A 146 -12.50 20.52 11.77
C SER A 146 -11.56 21.32 10.85
N ALA A 147 -10.68 20.68 10.08
CA ALA A 147 -9.64 21.38 9.32
C ALA A 147 -9.89 21.58 7.81
N LEU A 148 -11.09 21.26 7.30
CA LEU A 148 -11.38 21.33 5.85
C LEU A 148 -12.29 22.49 5.40
N ASN A 149 -12.58 23.44 6.29
CA ASN A 149 -13.23 24.70 5.90
C ASN A 149 -12.36 25.89 6.35
N SER A 150 -11.28 26.13 5.60
CA SER A 150 -10.51 27.38 5.57
C SER A 150 -9.90 27.54 4.18
#